data_AF-A0A077Z3A1-F1
#
_entry.id   AF-A0A077Z3A1-F1
#
_cell.length_a   1.000
_cell.length_b   1.000
_cell.length_c   1.000
_cell.angle_alpha   90.00
_cell.angle_beta   90.00
_cell.angle_gamma   90.00
#
_symmetry.space_group_name_H-M   'P 1'
#
loop_
_entity.id
_entity.type
_entity.pdbx_description
1 polymer ?
#
loop_
_entity_poly.entity_id
_entity_poly.type
_entity_poly.pdbx_seq_one_letter_code
_entity_poly.pdbx_strand_id
1 'polypeptide(L)'
;MSYRNNRNVTYVKPEEPKFLREIKERIGYQAPPDVNTKRTYPIESSDDADIERTDEAPTVVSLKPGDLTAEEAKKARLRKEEEEDSNSKAN
;
A
#
# COMPACT_ATOMS: atom_id res chain seq x y z
N MET A 1 49.59 3.51 -9.24
CA MET A 1 48.83 2.24 -9.25
C MET A 1 47.46 2.50 -9.85
N SER A 2 47.21 2.09 -11.09
CA SER A 2 45.88 2.18 -11.70
C SER A 2 45.28 0.77 -11.74
N TYR A 3 44.35 0.48 -10.83
CA TYR A 3 43.53 -0.73 -10.91
C TYR A 3 42.42 -0.50 -11.94
N ARG A 4 42.79 -0.46 -13.23
CA ARG A 4 41.79 -0.33 -14.30
C ARG A 4 42.08 -1.30 -15.45
N ASN A 5 41.09 -2.17 -15.67
CA ASN A 5 40.49 -2.42 -17.00
C ASN A 5 41.00 -3.51 -17.96
N ASN A 6 41.52 -4.66 -17.53
CA ASN A 6 41.86 -5.75 -18.49
C ASN A 6 41.07 -7.05 -18.33
N ARG A 7 39.81 -6.97 -17.89
CA ARG A 7 38.90 -8.11 -17.98
C ARG A 7 37.67 -7.63 -18.73
N ASN A 8 37.77 -7.60 -20.06
CA ASN A 8 36.65 -7.43 -20.98
C ASN A 8 35.71 -8.64 -20.87
N VAL A 9 35.18 -8.89 -19.67
CA VAL A 9 34.18 -9.92 -19.43
C VAL A 9 32.87 -9.34 -19.89
N THR A 10 32.42 -9.78 -21.06
CA THR A 10 31.07 -9.53 -21.54
C THR A 10 30.17 -10.66 -21.04
N TYR A 11 28.99 -10.29 -20.55
CA TYR A 11 27.94 -11.24 -20.19
C TYR A 11 26.81 -11.07 -21.19
N VAL A 12 26.51 -12.15 -21.91
CA VAL A 12 25.32 -12.24 -22.77
C VAL A 12 24.32 -13.11 -22.05
N LYS A 13 23.16 -12.53 -21.71
CA LYS A 13 22.07 -13.28 -21.07
C LYS A 13 21.51 -14.27 -22.10
N PRO A 14 21.57 -15.60 -21.84
CA PRO A 14 21.01 -16.58 -22.76
C PRO A 14 19.48 -16.48 -22.81
N GLU A 15 18.89 -17.01 -23.89
CA GLU A 15 17.45 -17.18 -23.98
C GLU A 15 16.93 -18.10 -22.87
N GLU A 16 15.71 -17.82 -22.41
CA GLU A 16 15.10 -18.64 -21.37
C GLU A 16 14.74 -20.03 -21.92
N PRO A 17 15.14 -21.11 -21.24
CA PRO A 17 14.84 -22.46 -21.70
C PRO A 17 13.33 -22.72 -21.73
N LYS A 18 12.90 -23.57 -22.68
CA LYS A 18 11.49 -23.94 -22.93
C LYS A 18 10.72 -24.31 -21.64
N PHE A 19 11.36 -25.06 -20.75
CA PHE A 19 10.78 -25.46 -19.46
C PHE A 19 10.37 -24.29 -18.58
N LEU A 20 11.24 -23.27 -18.42
CA LEU A 20 10.94 -22.11 -17.60
C LEU A 20 9.82 -21.27 -18.23
N ARG A 21 9.83 -21.15 -19.56
CA ARG A 21 8.77 -20.45 -20.28
C ARG A 21 7.40 -21.09 -20.03
N GLU A 22 7.29 -22.40 -20.18
CA GLU A 22 6.02 -23.12 -19.92
C GLU A 22 5.55 -22.99 -18.47
N ILE A 23 6.46 -23.03 -17.50
CA ILE A 23 6.09 -22.86 -16.09
C ILE A 23 5.59 -21.45 -15.83
N LYS A 24 6.31 -20.42 -16.31
CA LYS A 24 5.94 -19.02 -16.14
C LYS A 24 4.57 -18.73 -16.75
N GLU A 25 4.29 -19.28 -17.93
CA GLU A 25 2.99 -19.16 -18.59
C GLU A 25 1.88 -19.82 -17.77
N ARG A 26 2.10 -21.02 -17.23
CA ARG A 26 1.09 -21.75 -16.42
C ARG A 26 0.76 -21.06 -15.10
N ILE A 27 1.74 -20.45 -14.44
CA ILE A 27 1.53 -19.77 -13.14
C ILE A 27 1.19 -18.28 -13.30
N GLY A 28 1.19 -17.75 -14.52
CA GLY A 28 1.00 -16.32 -14.77
C GLY A 28 2.11 -15.46 -14.17
N TYR A 29 3.36 -15.94 -14.20
CA TYR A 29 4.50 -15.23 -13.60
C TYR A 29 4.73 -13.89 -14.29
N GLN A 30 4.70 -12.82 -13.50
CA GLN A 30 5.09 -11.48 -13.90
C GLN A 30 6.49 -11.18 -13.39
N ALA A 31 7.36 -10.66 -14.26
CA ALA A 31 8.70 -10.26 -13.86
C ALA A 31 8.62 -9.13 -12.81
N PRO A 32 9.47 -9.16 -11.77
CA PRO A 32 9.47 -8.12 -10.76
C PRO A 32 9.78 -6.75 -11.36
N PRO A 33 9.30 -5.66 -10.73
CA PRO A 33 9.57 -4.30 -11.17
C PRO A 33 11.08 -4.04 -11.23
N ASP A 34 11.58 -3.71 -12.42
CA ASP A 34 12.97 -3.30 -12.61
C ASP A 34 13.22 -1.87 -12.07
N VAL A 35 14.47 -1.46 -11.92
CA VAL A 35 14.83 -0.09 -11.50
C VAL A 35 14.18 0.99 -12.38
N ASN A 36 13.95 0.69 -13.66
CA ASN A 36 13.27 1.62 -14.57
C ASN A 36 11.76 1.72 -14.34
N THR A 37 11.11 0.67 -13.83
CA THR A 37 9.66 0.74 -13.48
C THR A 37 9.41 1.68 -12.30
N LYS A 38 10.41 1.95 -11.46
CA LYS A 38 10.31 2.98 -10.42
C LYS A 38 10.36 4.41 -10.97
N ARG A 39 10.78 4.58 -12.24
CA ARG A 39 10.83 5.88 -12.91
C ARG A 39 9.52 6.25 -13.59
N THR A 40 8.61 5.29 -13.77
CA THR A 40 7.27 5.62 -14.25
C THR A 40 6.47 6.32 -13.15
N TYR A 41 5.39 6.98 -13.54
CA TYR A 41 4.48 7.68 -12.63
C TYR A 41 4.12 6.82 -11.41
N PRO A 42 3.90 7.44 -10.23
CA PRO A 42 3.44 6.74 -9.05
C PRO A 42 2.22 5.89 -9.43
N ILE A 43 2.21 4.65 -8.93
CA ILE A 43 1.05 3.77 -8.99
C ILE A 43 -0.12 4.59 -8.48
N GLU A 44 -1.23 4.63 -9.22
CA GLU A 44 -2.47 5.25 -8.74
C GLU A 44 -2.70 4.71 -7.33
N SER A 45 -2.63 5.60 -6.33
CA SER A 45 -2.92 5.22 -4.96
C SER A 45 -4.31 4.63 -4.97
N SER A 46 -4.42 3.34 -4.63
CA SER A 46 -5.73 2.72 -4.46
C SER A 46 -6.49 3.55 -3.43
N ASP A 47 -7.69 4.00 -3.76
CA ASP A 47 -8.59 4.70 -2.82
C ASP A 47 -8.83 3.88 -1.53
N ASP A 48 -8.53 2.58 -1.56
CA ASP A 48 -8.52 1.69 -0.40
C ASP A 48 -7.56 2.10 0.73
N ALA A 49 -6.57 2.95 0.45
CA ALA A 49 -5.60 3.38 1.46
C ALA A 49 -6.23 4.25 2.58
N ASP A 50 -7.32 4.95 2.26
CA ASP A 50 -8.00 5.85 3.21
C ASP A 50 -9.21 5.18 3.89
N ILE A 51 -9.46 3.89 3.64
CA ILE A 51 -10.53 3.14 4.30
C ILE A 51 -10.06 2.79 5.72
N GLU A 52 -10.64 3.45 6.72
CA GLU A 52 -10.41 3.11 8.13
C GLU A 52 -10.73 1.63 8.37
N ARG A 53 -9.69 0.86 8.72
CA ARG A 53 -9.83 -0.57 8.95
C ARG A 53 -10.32 -0.79 10.38
N THR A 54 -11.31 -1.66 10.57
CA THR A 54 -11.93 -1.89 11.88
C THR A 54 -10.95 -2.44 12.93
N ASP A 55 -9.88 -3.11 12.50
CA ASP A 55 -8.78 -3.60 13.35
C ASP A 55 -7.89 -2.48 13.91
N GLU A 56 -7.91 -1.30 13.30
CA GLU A 56 -7.15 -0.13 13.73
C GLU A 56 -7.95 0.81 14.64
N ALA A 57 -9.24 0.53 14.86
CA ALA A 57 -10.10 1.39 15.66
C ALA A 57 -9.61 1.46 17.13
N PRO A 58 -9.67 2.64 17.78
CA PRO A 58 -9.21 2.81 19.15
C PRO A 58 -10.06 1.99 20.13
N THR A 59 -9.40 1.37 21.11
CA THR A 59 -10.08 0.69 22.21
C THR A 59 -10.62 1.72 23.21
N VAL A 60 -11.93 1.69 23.47
CA VAL A 60 -12.59 2.56 24.44
C VAL A 60 -12.62 1.88 25.81
N VAL A 61 -12.06 2.53 26.82
CA VAL A 61 -12.02 2.04 28.21
C VAL A 61 -12.67 3.08 29.12
N SER A 62 -13.65 2.67 29.92
CA SER A 62 -14.26 3.51 30.96
C SER A 62 -13.61 3.24 32.30
N LEU A 63 -13.14 4.28 32.98
CA LEU A 63 -12.46 4.17 34.27
C LEU A 63 -13.27 4.82 35.40
N LYS A 64 -13.99 5.90 35.09
CA LYS A 64 -14.72 6.72 36.07
C LYS A 64 -16.21 6.81 35.72
N PRO A 65 -17.08 7.01 36.73
CA PRO A 65 -18.47 7.36 36.47
C PRO A 65 -18.52 8.71 35.75
N GLY A 66 -19.15 8.73 34.57
CA GLY A 66 -19.20 9.87 33.65
C GLY A 66 -18.44 9.66 32.34
N ASP A 67 -17.57 8.65 32.26
CA ASP A 67 -16.93 8.27 31.00
C ASP A 67 -17.95 7.65 30.04
N LEU A 68 -17.83 7.96 28.75
CA LEU A 68 -18.69 7.39 27.71
C LEU A 68 -18.40 5.91 27.50
N THR A 69 -19.46 5.13 27.33
CA THR A 69 -19.35 3.74 26.87
C THR A 69 -18.97 3.70 25.38
N ALA A 70 -18.50 2.54 24.91
CA ALA A 70 -18.09 2.36 23.52
C ALA A 70 -19.21 2.69 22.51
N GLU A 71 -20.47 2.42 22.85
CA GLU A 71 -21.63 2.71 22.00
C GLU A 71 -21.94 4.21 21.95
N GLU A 72 -21.91 4.88 23.09
CA GLU A 72 -22.13 6.34 23.19
C GLU A 72 -21.01 7.11 22.50
N ALA A 73 -19.76 6.67 22.64
CA ALA A 73 -18.61 7.26 21.97
C ALA A 73 -18.73 7.15 20.44
N LYS A 74 -19.13 5.99 19.91
CA LYS A 74 -19.38 5.81 18.47
C LYS A 74 -20.49 6.72 17.97
N LYS A 75 -21.59 6.82 18.71
CA LYS A 75 -22.72 7.70 18.37
C LYS A 75 -22.33 9.18 18.39
N ALA A 76 -21.50 9.59 19.36
CA ALA A 76 -20.99 10.94 19.44
C ALA A 76 -20.05 11.27 18.27
N ARG A 77 -19.18 10.33 17.86
CA ARG A 77 -18.32 10.50 16.68
C ARG A 77 -19.13 10.66 15.40
N LEU A 78 -20.12 9.80 15.17
CA LEU A 78 -20.96 9.84 13.97
C LEU A 78 -21.71 11.17 13.83
N ARG A 79 -22.26 11.69 14.94
CA ARG A 79 -22.92 13.00 14.95
C ARG A 79 -21.96 14.15 14.62
N LYS A 80 -20.74 14.10 15.14
CA LYS A 80 -19.72 15.13 14.90
C LYS A 80 -19.30 15.16 13.43
N GLU A 81 -19.15 13.99 12.82
CA GLU A 81 -18.82 13.84 11.40
C GLU A 81 -19.96 14.38 10.51
N GLU A 82 -21.22 14.04 10.81
CA GLU A 82 -22.39 14.59 10.10
C GLU A 82 -22.47 16.13 10.20
N GLU A 83 -22.16 16.71 11.37
CA GLU A 83 -22.13 18.15 11.59
C GLU A 83 -20.99 18.82 10.78
N GLU A 84 -19.80 18.22 10.77
CA GLU A 84 -18.62 18.71 10.01
C GLU A 84 -18.87 18.68 8.48
N ASP A 85 -19.45 17.60 7.97
CA ASP A 85 -19.81 17.46 6.55
C ASP A 85 -20.88 18.47 6.12
N SER A 86 -21.86 18.76 6.99
CA SER A 86 -22.88 19.77 6.71
C SER A 86 -22.31 21.20 6.63
N ASN A 87 -21.31 21.50 7.45
CA ASN A 87 -20.71 22.84 7.53
C ASN A 87 -19.67 23.07 6.42
N SER A 88 -18.92 22.04 6.02
CA SER A 88 -17.99 22.13 4.90
C SER A 88 -18.69 22.34 3.56
N LYS A 89 -19.90 21.76 3.39
CA LYS A 89 -20.70 21.91 2.16
C LYS A 89 -21.40 23.28 2.04
N ALA A 90 -21.45 24.05 3.13
CA ALA A 90 -22.10 25.36 3.17
C ALA A 90 -21.15 26.55 2.90
N ASN A 91 -19.83 26.34 2.86
CA ASN A 91 -18.82 27.39 2.61
C ASN A 91 -18.19 27.29 1.22
#